data_AF-A0A0P8HU52-F1
#
_entry.id   AF-A0A0P8HU52-F1
#
_cell.length_a   1.000
_cell.length_b   1.000
_cell.length_c   1.000
_cell.angle_alpha   90.00
_cell.angle_beta   90.00
_cell.angle_gamma   90.00
#
_symmetry.space_group_name_H-M   'P 1'
#
loop_
_entity.id
_entity.type
_entity.pdbx_description
1 polymer ?
#
loop_
_entity_poly.entity_id
_entity_poly.type
_entity_poly.pdbx_seq_one_letter_code
_entity_poly.pdbx_strand_id
1 'polypeptide(L)'
;MFHSETEDIYGFVSGDMSLRPHSIDRDLQDLRLLLADMDTINILNERGIGTQKTIFHVTQNESKALMLVTRLTYCQGGGRFTHPECALLVEQITDLGRKLGNKHFDAAMNEAKRFIANEADFMKEQTVW
;
A
#
# COMPACT_ATOMS: atom_id res chain seq x y z
N MET A 1 -18.03 1.16 23.21
CA MET A 1 -16.86 1.75 22.52
C MET A 1 -15.85 0.61 22.39
N PHE A 2 -15.76 -0.02 21.22
CA PHE A 2 -14.78 -1.09 21.02
C PHE A 2 -13.45 -0.40 20.71
N HIS A 3 -12.56 -0.30 21.69
CA HIS A 3 -11.15 -0.11 21.39
C HIS A 3 -10.67 -1.39 20.75
N SER A 4 -10.39 -1.37 19.45
CA SER A 4 -9.68 -2.48 18.84
C SER A 4 -8.20 -2.31 19.20
N GLU A 5 -7.70 -3.15 20.09
CA GLU A 5 -6.26 -3.31 20.41
C GLU A 5 -5.40 -3.66 19.17
N THR A 6 -6.02 -3.83 17.99
CA THR A 6 -5.35 -4.15 16.72
C THR A 6 -4.68 -2.95 16.04
N GLU A 7 -4.91 -1.72 16.48
CA GLU A 7 -4.25 -0.54 15.89
C GLU A 7 -2.80 -0.36 16.38
N ASP A 8 -2.45 -0.83 17.59
CA ASP A 8 -1.12 -0.60 18.20
C ASP A 8 0.02 -1.47 17.63
N ILE A 9 -0.28 -2.45 16.77
CA ILE A 9 0.76 -3.32 16.18
C ILE A 9 1.47 -2.63 15.01
N TYR A 10 0.81 -1.67 14.35
CA TYR A 10 1.24 -1.13 13.06
C TYR A 10 1.43 0.39 13.11
N GLY A 11 2.69 0.84 13.19
CA GLY A 11 3.08 2.25 13.10
C GLY A 11 3.53 2.65 11.69
N PHE A 12 2.70 2.41 10.67
CA PHE A 12 3.08 2.68 9.28
C PHE A 12 3.24 4.18 9.01
N VAL A 13 4.44 4.55 8.57
CA VAL A 13 4.79 5.94 8.25
C VAL A 13 4.46 6.30 6.80
N SER A 14 4.28 5.31 5.93
CA SER A 14 3.82 5.52 4.56
C SER A 14 2.35 5.95 4.48
N GLY A 15 1.60 5.87 5.58
CA GLY A 15 0.20 6.28 5.69
C GLY A 15 -0.07 7.78 5.45
N ASP A 16 0.96 8.63 5.53
CA ASP A 16 0.80 10.09 5.36
C ASP A 16 1.39 10.61 4.04
N MET A 17 1.86 9.73 3.15
CA MET A 17 2.49 10.12 1.89
C MET A 17 1.51 10.84 0.95
N SER A 18 1.98 11.89 0.27
CA SER A 18 1.16 12.59 -0.72
C SER A 18 0.85 11.73 -1.95
N LEU A 19 -0.31 11.94 -2.56
CA LEU A 19 -0.66 11.35 -3.85
C LEU A 19 -0.08 12.14 -5.04
N ARG A 20 0.52 13.31 -4.80
CA ARG A 20 1.00 14.20 -5.86
C ARG A 20 2.48 14.04 -6.15
N PRO A 21 2.91 14.28 -7.42
CA PRO A 21 4.32 14.25 -7.79
C PRO A 21 5.16 15.14 -6.88
N HIS A 22 6.33 14.64 -6.50
CA HIS A 22 7.34 15.40 -5.78
C HIS A 22 8.69 15.27 -6.52
N SER A 23 9.72 15.95 -6.01
CA SER A 23 11.11 15.69 -6.39
C SER A 23 11.45 14.19 -6.31
N ILE A 24 12.35 13.74 -7.19
CA ILE A 24 12.79 12.35 -7.26
C ILE A 24 13.33 11.83 -5.92
N ASP A 25 14.08 12.66 -5.18
CA ASP A 25 14.60 12.28 -3.87
C ASP A 25 13.49 11.94 -2.86
N ARG A 26 12.37 12.67 -2.92
CA ARG A 26 11.20 12.42 -2.07
C ARG A 26 10.41 11.21 -2.54
N ASP A 27 10.26 11.01 -3.84
CA ASP A 27 9.64 9.81 -4.39
C ASP A 27 10.41 8.54 -3.99
N LEU A 28 11.74 8.57 -4.06
CA LEU A 28 12.59 7.46 -3.60
C LEU A 28 12.53 7.26 -2.09
N GLN A 29 12.46 8.33 -1.30
CA GLN A 29 12.29 8.24 0.15
C GLN A 29 10.95 7.57 0.50
N ASP A 30 9.86 8.04 -0.11
CA ASP A 30 8.51 7.52 0.12
C ASP A 30 8.38 6.05 -0.29
N LEU A 31 8.97 5.66 -1.43
CA LEU A 31 9.02 4.25 -1.83
C LEU A 31 9.79 3.39 -0.83
N ARG A 32 10.91 3.89 -0.27
CA ARG A 32 11.64 3.16 0.78
C ARG A 32 10.83 3.00 2.07
N LEU A 33 10.04 4.01 2.44
CA LEU A 33 9.13 3.93 3.58
C LEU A 33 8.03 2.90 3.34
N LEU A 34 7.42 2.90 2.14
CA LEU A 34 6.41 1.92 1.76
C LEU A 34 6.99 0.50 1.76
N LEU A 35 8.20 0.31 1.23
CA LEU A 35 8.89 -0.98 1.27
C LEU A 35 9.16 -1.44 2.71
N ALA A 36 9.64 -0.55 3.59
CA ALA A 36 9.88 -0.88 5.00
C ALA A 36 8.59 -1.27 5.75
N ASP A 37 7.48 -0.59 5.47
CA ASP A 37 6.16 -0.94 6.02
C ASP A 37 5.70 -2.32 5.51
N MET A 38 5.93 -2.62 4.24
CA MET A 38 5.63 -3.93 3.64
C MET A 38 6.50 -5.05 4.22
N ASP A 39 7.80 -4.80 4.43
CA ASP A 39 8.72 -5.74 5.08
C ASP A 39 8.31 -6.01 6.53
N THR A 40 7.84 -4.99 7.24
CA THR A 40 7.28 -5.14 8.59
C THR A 40 6.12 -6.13 8.59
N ILE A 41 5.20 -6.02 7.62
CA ILE A 41 4.11 -6.99 7.46
C ILE A 41 4.66 -8.40 7.20
N ASN A 42 5.67 -8.53 6.32
CA ASN A 42 6.26 -9.83 6.03
C ASN A 42 6.91 -10.47 7.29
N ILE A 43 7.64 -9.69 8.09
CA ILE A 43 8.23 -10.15 9.35
C ILE A 43 7.15 -10.60 10.34
N LEU A 44 6.07 -9.83 10.48
CA LEU A 44 4.96 -10.19 11.37
C LEU A 44 4.26 -11.47 10.90
N ASN A 45 4.09 -11.61 9.59
CA ASN A 45 3.52 -12.81 8.97
C ASN A 45 4.38 -14.05 9.22
N GLU A 46 5.70 -13.94 9.05
CA GLU A 46 6.66 -15.02 9.33
C GLU A 46 6.67 -15.43 10.82
N ARG A 47 6.39 -14.47 11.72
CA ARG A 47 6.25 -14.72 13.16
C ARG A 47 4.86 -15.21 13.58
N GLY A 48 3.93 -15.38 12.64
CA GLY A 48 2.56 -15.80 12.91
C GLY A 48 1.71 -14.74 13.62
N ILE A 49 2.14 -13.48 13.67
CA ILE A 49 1.41 -12.36 14.28
C ILE A 49 0.45 -11.79 13.23
N GLY A 50 -0.81 -11.53 13.62
CA GLY A 50 -1.81 -10.93 12.72
C GLY A 50 -2.34 -11.86 11.60
N THR A 51 -2.06 -13.17 11.68
CA THR A 51 -2.43 -14.19 10.69
C THR A 51 -3.81 -14.81 10.92
N GLN A 52 -4.52 -14.40 11.97
CA GLN A 52 -5.90 -14.85 12.22
C GLN A 52 -6.84 -14.26 11.15
N LYS A 53 -7.69 -15.12 10.58
CA LYS A 53 -8.67 -14.69 9.57
C LYS A 53 -9.80 -13.90 10.25
N THR A 54 -10.10 -12.74 9.68
CA THR A 54 -11.31 -11.97 9.98
C THR A 54 -12.56 -12.66 9.42
N ILE A 55 -13.74 -12.13 9.76
CA ILE A 55 -15.02 -12.55 9.18
C ILE A 55 -15.06 -12.43 7.64
N PHE A 56 -14.18 -11.64 7.04
CA PHE A 56 -14.06 -11.46 5.59
C PHE A 56 -13.07 -12.44 4.95
N HIS A 57 -12.61 -13.46 5.69
CA HIS A 57 -11.66 -14.46 5.24
C HIS A 57 -10.32 -13.89 4.72
N VAL A 58 -9.93 -12.73 5.26
CA VAL A 58 -8.61 -12.11 5.11
C VAL A 58 -7.97 -11.93 6.47
N THR A 59 -6.66 -12.08 6.55
CA THR A 59 -5.86 -11.81 7.75
C THR A 59 -5.63 -10.30 7.91
N GLN A 60 -5.19 -9.88 9.10
CA GLN A 60 -4.82 -8.48 9.31
C GLN A 60 -3.63 -8.09 8.41
N ASN A 61 -2.65 -8.98 8.26
CA ASN A 61 -1.48 -8.78 7.43
C ASN A 61 -1.85 -8.63 5.95
N GLU A 62 -2.73 -9.51 5.45
CA GLU A 62 -3.28 -9.42 4.08
C GLU A 62 -3.98 -8.08 3.87
N SER A 63 -4.83 -7.66 4.81
CA SER A 63 -5.54 -6.39 4.72
C SER A 63 -4.59 -5.18 4.68
N LYS A 64 -3.56 -5.17 5.53
CA LYS A 64 -2.56 -4.10 5.56
C LYS A 64 -1.70 -4.09 4.29
N ALA A 65 -1.31 -5.25 3.78
CA ALA A 65 -0.57 -5.33 2.52
C ALA A 65 -1.42 -4.76 1.37
N LEU A 66 -2.69 -5.18 1.26
CA LEU A 66 -3.61 -4.64 0.24
C LEU A 66 -3.77 -3.13 0.35
N MET A 67 -3.87 -2.58 1.56
CA MET A 67 -3.93 -1.14 1.79
C MET A 67 -2.69 -0.41 1.23
N LEU A 68 -1.48 -0.90 1.53
CA LEU A 68 -0.23 -0.28 1.08
C LEU A 68 -0.07 -0.33 -0.45
N VAL A 69 -0.41 -1.45 -1.08
CA VAL A 69 -0.30 -1.60 -2.55
C VAL A 69 -1.38 -0.77 -3.26
N THR A 70 -2.57 -0.70 -2.68
CA THR A 70 -3.62 0.20 -3.17
C THR A 70 -3.15 1.66 -3.14
N ARG A 71 -2.46 2.07 -2.06
CA ARG A 71 -1.84 3.39 -1.96
C ARG A 71 -0.78 3.61 -3.03
N LEU A 72 0.12 2.65 -3.24
CA LEU A 72 1.11 2.70 -4.33
C LEU A 72 0.42 2.99 -5.68
N THR A 73 -0.69 2.29 -5.95
CA THR A 73 -1.47 2.45 -7.18
C THR A 73 -2.07 3.84 -7.32
N TYR A 74 -2.64 4.38 -6.24
CA TYR A 74 -3.17 5.74 -6.24
C TYR A 74 -2.07 6.79 -6.48
N CYS A 75 -0.91 6.63 -5.85
CA CYS A 75 0.26 7.48 -6.11
C CYS A 75 0.66 7.43 -7.59
N GLN A 76 0.71 6.24 -8.20
CA GLN A 76 1.00 6.08 -9.63
C GLN A 76 -0.08 6.73 -10.51
N GLY A 77 -1.36 6.61 -10.13
CA GLY A 77 -2.47 7.30 -10.79
C GLY A 77 -2.38 8.82 -10.71
N GLY A 78 -1.81 9.34 -9.62
CA GLY A 78 -1.47 10.75 -9.45
C GLY A 78 -0.20 11.20 -10.19
N GLY A 79 0.50 10.29 -10.89
CA GLY A 79 1.71 10.57 -11.64
C GLY A 79 3.03 10.41 -10.87
N ARG A 80 2.99 9.93 -9.62
CA ARG A 80 4.20 9.62 -8.83
C ARG A 80 4.91 8.37 -9.34
N PHE A 81 6.19 8.25 -9.00
CA PHE A 81 6.99 7.03 -9.21
C PHE A 81 7.14 6.60 -10.68
N THR A 82 6.90 7.52 -11.61
CA THR A 82 7.05 7.29 -13.06
C THR A 82 8.51 7.37 -13.52
N HIS A 83 9.40 7.89 -12.68
CA HIS A 83 10.82 8.00 -12.98
C HIS A 83 11.49 6.61 -13.00
N PRO A 84 12.43 6.32 -13.95
CA PRO A 84 13.09 5.02 -14.03
C PRO A 84 13.78 4.55 -12.75
N GLU A 85 14.34 5.47 -11.96
CA GLU A 85 15.00 5.16 -10.68
C GLU A 85 14.03 4.58 -9.63
N CYS A 86 12.74 4.82 -9.77
CA CYS A 86 11.71 4.28 -8.89
C CYS A 86 11.32 2.84 -9.24
N ALA A 87 11.61 2.38 -10.47
CA ALA A 87 11.07 1.14 -11.02
C ALA A 87 11.40 -0.10 -10.17
N LEU A 88 12.64 -0.22 -9.71
CA LEU A 88 13.07 -1.35 -8.89
C LEU A 88 12.32 -1.42 -7.55
N LEU A 89 12.15 -0.27 -6.88
CA LEU A 89 11.42 -0.23 -5.60
C LEU A 89 9.94 -0.53 -5.79
N VAL A 90 9.33 0.00 -6.86
CA VAL A 90 7.94 -0.30 -7.23
C VAL A 90 7.74 -1.80 -7.47
N GLU A 91 8.66 -2.44 -8.19
CA GLU A 91 8.64 -3.89 -8.45
C GLU A 91 8.74 -4.68 -7.14
N GLN A 92 9.71 -4.36 -6.29
CA GLN A 92 9.90 -5.02 -4.99
C GLN A 92 8.66 -4.92 -4.09
N ILE A 93 8.06 -3.74 -3.99
CA ILE A 93 6.83 -3.52 -3.21
C ILE A 93 5.67 -4.34 -3.80
N THR A 94 5.53 -4.34 -5.13
CA THR A 94 4.45 -5.04 -5.83
C THR A 94 4.56 -6.54 -5.61
N ASP A 95 5.77 -7.10 -5.74
CA ASP A 95 6.02 -8.52 -5.54
C ASP A 95 5.78 -8.96 -4.09
N LEU A 96 6.24 -8.16 -3.13
CA LEU A 96 6.01 -8.43 -1.72
C LEU A 96 4.52 -8.33 -1.37
N GLY A 97 3.84 -7.31 -1.90
CA GLY A 97 2.40 -7.15 -1.79
C GLY A 97 1.63 -8.33 -2.38
N ARG A 98 2.06 -8.87 -3.54
CA ARG A 98 1.44 -10.04 -4.17
C ARG A 98 1.65 -11.30 -3.33
N LYS A 99 2.86 -11.50 -2.79
CA LYS A 99 3.17 -12.60 -1.87
C LYS A 99 2.28 -12.56 -0.63
N LEU A 100 2.06 -11.37 -0.06
CA LEU A 100 1.30 -11.18 1.18
C LEU A 100 -0.21 -11.15 0.98
N GLY A 101 -0.72 -10.43 -0.03
CA GLY A 101 -2.15 -10.25 -0.32
C GLY A 101 -2.78 -11.36 -1.17
N ASN A 102 -1.95 -12.26 -1.72
CA ASN A 102 -2.31 -13.47 -2.45
C ASN A 102 -3.56 -13.30 -3.35
N LYS A 103 -4.63 -14.06 -3.08
CA LYS A 103 -5.86 -14.17 -3.90
C LYS A 103 -6.60 -12.84 -4.16
N HIS A 104 -6.36 -11.81 -3.35
CA HIS A 104 -7.07 -10.54 -3.46
C HIS A 104 -6.22 -9.42 -4.08
N PHE A 105 -4.92 -9.64 -4.26
CA PHE A 105 -3.99 -8.63 -4.73
C PHE A 105 -4.38 -8.08 -6.10
N ASP A 106 -4.44 -8.94 -7.12
CA ASP A 106 -4.69 -8.48 -8.49
C ASP A 106 -6.10 -7.86 -8.62
N ALA A 107 -7.08 -8.37 -7.88
CA ALA A 107 -8.43 -7.81 -7.84
C ALA A 107 -8.44 -6.39 -7.24
N ALA A 108 -7.79 -6.18 -6.10
CA ALA A 108 -7.69 -4.86 -5.48
C ALA A 108 -6.95 -3.86 -6.38
N MET A 109 -5.86 -4.29 -7.00
CA MET A 109 -5.08 -3.46 -7.94
C MET A 109 -5.90 -3.05 -9.16
N ASN A 110 -6.63 -3.99 -9.74
CA ASN A 110 -7.47 -3.71 -10.89
C ASN A 110 -8.62 -2.77 -10.54
N GLU A 111 -9.23 -2.93 -9.37
CA GLU A 111 -10.27 -2.00 -8.92
C GLU A 111 -9.71 -0.60 -8.63
N ALA A 112 -8.54 -0.49 -7.99
CA ALA A 112 -7.89 0.80 -7.79
C ALA A 112 -7.59 1.51 -9.12
N LYS A 113 -7.03 0.78 -10.10
CA LYS A 113 -6.80 1.31 -11.45
C LYS A 113 -8.10 1.74 -12.14
N ARG A 114 -9.15 0.92 -12.03
CA ARG A 114 -10.48 1.21 -12.57
C ARG A 114 -11.08 2.47 -11.94
N PHE A 115 -10.97 2.60 -10.62
CA PHE A 115 -11.41 3.79 -9.89
C PHE A 115 -10.66 5.03 -10.38
N ILE A 116 -9.32 4.99 -10.42
CA ILE A 116 -8.49 6.10 -10.91
C ILE A 116 -8.90 6.55 -12.31
N ALA A 117 -9.18 5.60 -13.21
CA ALA A 117 -9.57 5.89 -14.58
C ALA A 117 -10.96 6.53 -14.69
N ASN A 118 -11.91 6.14 -13.82
CA ASN A 118 -13.30 6.61 -13.86
C ASN A 118 -13.53 7.88 -13.03
N GLU A 119 -12.74 8.09 -11.98
CA GLU A 119 -12.92 9.14 -10.98
C GLU A 119 -11.79 10.18 -11.05
N ALA A 120 -11.40 10.57 -12.27
CA ALA A 120 -10.26 11.45 -12.49
C ALA A 120 -10.40 12.82 -11.79
N ASP A 121 -11.62 13.38 -11.73
CA ASP A 121 -11.86 14.66 -11.07
C ASP A 121 -11.79 14.55 -9.55
N PHE A 122 -12.36 13.50 -8.96
CA PHE A 122 -12.16 13.18 -7.54
C PHE A 122 -10.67 13.02 -7.23
N MET A 123 -9.94 12.28 -8.07
CA MET A 123 -8.50 12.08 -7.93
C MET A 123 -7.68 13.37 -8.10
N LYS A 124 -8.20 14.45 -8.70
CA LYS A 124 -7.55 15.78 -8.77
C LYS A 124 -7.72 16.61 -7.50
N GLU A 125 -8.71 16.27 -6.68
CA GLU A 125 -8.97 16.98 -5.41
C GLU A 125 -8.21 16.36 -4.23
N GLN A 126 -7.78 15.09 -4.34
CA GLN A 126 -7.09 14.40 -3.24
C GLN A 126 -5.60 14.80 -3.14
N THR A 127 -5.12 15.12 -1.93
CA THR A 127 -3.69 15.42 -1.67
C THR A 127 -2.98 14.33 -0.90
N VAL A 128 -3.72 13.61 -0.05
CA VAL A 128 -3.29 12.48 0.78
C VAL A 128 -4.42 11.44 0.74
N TRP A 129 -4.10 10.16 0.92
CA TRP A 129 -5.09 9.09 1.10
C TRP A 129 -5.35 8.85 2.59
#